data_AF-A0A6P7GIV5-F1
#
_entry.id   AF-A0A6P7GIV5-F1
#
_cell.length_a   1.000
_cell.length_b   1.000
_cell.length_c   1.000
_cell.angle_alpha   90.00
_cell.angle_beta   90.00
_cell.angle_gamma   90.00
#
_symmetry.space_group_name_H-M   'P 1'
#
loop_
_entity.id
_entity.type
_entity.pdbx_description
1 polymer ?
#
loop_
_entity_poly.entity_id
_entity_poly.type
_entity_poly.pdbx_seq_one_letter_code
_entity_poly.pdbx_strand_id
1 'polypeptide(L)'
;MNTKMFVKWLREKLLPGLSEPSVIILDNAPYHSEILNKSPTNSWNVDKIKEWLTNERISIPQHILKSELLRLAKEHAKPKIFVMNQVIESYGHQVLRLPPYHCQFNPIEYIWGTAKQYYDNHIGPNGYTDEAVWETWREALSIATPEVWRNCIYKCEKLIGRLVDSRK
;
A
#
# COMPACT_ATOMS: atom_id res chain seq x y z
N MET A 1 5.93 -0.76 -12.01
CA MET A 1 4.57 -0.28 -11.64
C MET A 1 4.67 1.15 -11.13
N ASN A 2 3.71 2.03 -11.43
CA ASN A 2 3.63 3.39 -10.86
C ASN A 2 2.19 3.72 -10.43
N THR A 3 1.99 4.83 -9.71
CA THR A 3 0.67 5.23 -9.19
C THR A 3 -0.40 5.27 -10.28
N LYS A 4 -0.12 5.85 -11.45
CA LYS A 4 -1.08 5.97 -12.55
C LYS A 4 -1.51 4.58 -13.07
N MET A 5 -0.55 3.69 -13.30
CA MET A 5 -0.83 2.32 -13.73
C MET A 5 -1.62 1.53 -12.68
N PHE A 6 -1.26 1.69 -11.42
CA PHE A 6 -1.94 1.01 -10.32
C PHE A 6 -3.38 1.51 -10.17
N VAL A 7 -3.63 2.82 -10.20
CA VAL A 7 -5.00 3.37 -10.20
C VAL A 7 -5.81 2.87 -11.39
N LYS A 8 -5.20 2.78 -12.57
CA LYS A 8 -5.86 2.24 -13.77
C LYS A 8 -6.31 0.80 -13.53
N TRP A 9 -5.39 -0.07 -13.10
CA TRP A 9 -5.70 -1.46 -12.77
C TRP A 9 -6.76 -1.57 -11.67
N LEU A 10 -6.64 -0.76 -10.62
CA LEU A 10 -7.57 -0.73 -9.50
C LEU A 10 -9.01 -0.44 -9.99
N ARG A 11 -9.18 0.60 -10.82
CA ARG A 11 -10.49 1.00 -11.37
C ARG A 11 -11.03 0.05 -12.43
N GLU A 12 -10.18 -0.49 -13.28
CA GLU A 12 -10.62 -1.27 -14.45
C GLU A 12 -10.71 -2.78 -14.17
N LYS A 13 -10.05 -3.28 -13.12
CA LYS A 13 -9.92 -4.72 -12.85
C LYS A 13 -10.38 -5.08 -11.44
N LEU A 14 -9.77 -4.50 -10.40
CA LEU A 14 -10.04 -4.94 -9.03
C LEU A 14 -11.44 -4.52 -8.56
N LEU A 15 -11.72 -3.21 -8.55
CA LEU A 15 -12.95 -2.67 -7.95
C LEU A 15 -14.23 -3.17 -8.65
N PRO A 16 -14.32 -3.25 -10.00
CA PRO A 16 -15.50 -3.80 -10.66
C PRO A 16 -15.73 -5.30 -10.38
N GLY A 17 -14.70 -6.02 -9.94
CA GLY A 17 -14.78 -7.44 -9.59
C GLY A 17 -15.30 -7.71 -8.18
N LEU A 18 -15.47 -6.66 -7.34
CA LEU A 18 -15.97 -6.78 -5.98
C LEU A 18 -17.47 -6.49 -5.94
N SER A 19 -18.29 -7.50 -5.65
CA SER A 19 -19.75 -7.38 -5.64
C SER A 19 -20.32 -6.77 -4.35
N GLU A 20 -19.51 -6.63 -3.31
CA GLU A 20 -19.94 -6.16 -1.99
C GLU A 20 -18.90 -5.21 -1.35
N PRO A 21 -19.34 -4.32 -0.44
CA PRO A 21 -18.43 -3.51 0.37
C PRO A 21 -17.37 -4.39 1.02
N SER A 22 -16.10 -4.02 0.81
CA SER A 22 -14.94 -4.86 1.16
C SER A 22 -13.87 -4.00 1.81
N VAL A 23 -13.03 -4.61 2.64
CA VAL A 23 -11.82 -3.97 3.17
C VAL A 23 -10.63 -4.36 2.29
N ILE A 24 -10.00 -3.37 1.66
CA ILE A 24 -8.80 -3.55 0.83
C ILE A 24 -7.58 -3.27 1.69
N ILE A 25 -6.74 -4.30 1.85
CA ILE A 25 -5.49 -4.22 2.59
C ILE A 25 -4.37 -3.78 1.63
N LEU A 26 -3.69 -2.67 1.95
CA LEU A 26 -2.56 -2.16 1.19
C LEU A 26 -1.29 -2.16 2.03
N ASP A 27 -0.19 -2.60 1.42
CA ASP A 27 1.14 -2.39 1.98
C ASP A 27 1.61 -0.94 1.78
N ASN A 28 2.87 -0.65 2.15
CA ASN A 28 3.45 0.68 2.08
C ASN A 28 4.27 0.92 0.81
N ALA A 29 4.01 0.19 -0.29
CA ALA A 29 4.67 0.47 -1.56
C ALA A 29 4.45 1.94 -1.98
N PRO A 30 5.47 2.62 -2.56
CA PRO A 30 5.38 4.04 -2.87
C PRO A 30 4.15 4.42 -3.72
N TYR A 31 3.79 3.57 -4.68
CA TYR A 31 2.65 3.79 -5.56
C TYR A 31 1.28 3.60 -4.90
N HIS A 32 1.20 2.99 -3.70
CA HIS A 32 -0.02 2.98 -2.88
C HIS A 32 -0.16 4.22 -1.99
N SER A 33 0.92 4.98 -1.84
CA SER A 33 1.08 6.01 -0.82
C SER A 33 1.14 7.43 -1.40
N GLU A 34 0.66 7.62 -2.64
CA GLU A 34 0.57 8.95 -3.24
C GLU A 34 -0.39 9.83 -2.43
N ILE A 35 0.09 11.01 -2.02
CA ILE A 35 -0.64 11.97 -1.18
C ILE A 35 -1.13 13.13 -2.04
N LEU A 36 -2.41 13.50 -1.92
CA LEU A 36 -3.00 14.65 -2.59
C LEU A 36 -2.60 15.97 -1.93
N ASN A 37 -2.72 16.06 -0.61
CA ASN A 37 -2.40 17.24 0.18
C ASN A 37 -0.95 17.20 0.71
N LYS A 38 0.03 17.21 -0.21
CA LYS A 38 1.45 17.18 0.19
C LYS A 38 1.79 18.41 1.03
N SER A 39 2.33 18.17 2.23
CA SER A 39 2.95 19.20 3.05
C SER A 39 4.42 19.40 2.66
N PRO A 40 5.00 20.56 3.00
CA PRO A 40 6.42 20.83 2.85
C PRO A 40 7.34 19.74 3.42
N THR A 41 8.43 19.48 2.71
CA THR A 41 9.51 18.57 3.14
C THR A 41 10.88 19.22 2.94
N ASN A 42 11.94 18.62 3.47
CA ASN A 42 13.32 19.12 3.32
C ASN A 42 13.74 19.32 1.84
N SER A 43 13.16 18.57 0.90
CA SER A 43 13.45 18.69 -0.53
C SER A 43 12.77 19.89 -1.20
N TRP A 44 11.80 20.54 -0.56
CA TRP A 44 11.17 21.74 -1.10
C TRP A 44 12.11 22.94 -0.97
N ASN A 45 12.08 23.85 -1.95
CA ASN A 45 12.78 25.13 -1.85
C ASN A 45 12.01 26.10 -0.94
N VAL A 46 12.66 27.16 -0.48
CA VAL A 46 12.10 28.10 0.49
C VAL A 46 10.83 28.77 -0.02
N ASP A 47 10.80 29.18 -1.28
CA ASP A 47 9.66 29.91 -1.85
C ASP A 47 8.40 29.05 -1.90
N LYS A 48 8.53 27.77 -2.30
CA LYS A 48 7.42 26.83 -2.30
C LYS A 48 6.90 26.53 -0.89
N ILE A 49 7.77 26.52 0.12
CA ILE A 49 7.35 26.37 1.52
C ILE A 49 6.54 27.60 1.95
N LYS A 50 7.00 28.81 1.62
CA LYS A 50 6.29 30.06 1.91
C LYS A 50 4.94 30.16 1.18
N GLU A 51 4.89 29.73 -0.07
CA GLU A 51 3.65 29.65 -0.85
C GLU A 51 2.63 28.73 -0.16
N TRP A 52 3.06 27.54 0.27
CA TRP A 52 2.20 26.61 1.00
C TRP A 52 1.69 27.19 2.32
N LEU A 53 2.57 27.81 3.13
CA LEU A 53 2.19 28.45 4.39
C LEU A 53 1.19 29.59 4.17
N THR A 54 1.41 30.41 3.14
CA THR A 54 0.49 31.49 2.75
C THR A 54 -0.87 30.94 2.32
N ASN A 55 -0.90 29.86 1.53
CA ASN A 55 -2.14 29.21 1.10
C ASN A 55 -2.92 28.60 2.29
N GLU A 56 -2.21 28.13 3.31
CA GLU A 56 -2.75 27.68 4.59
C GLU A 56 -3.09 28.84 5.55
N ARG A 57 -2.95 30.10 5.10
CA ARG A 57 -3.22 31.33 5.85
C ARG A 57 -2.37 31.47 7.13
N ILE A 58 -1.15 30.96 7.10
CA ILE A 58 -0.19 31.02 8.21
C ILE A 58 0.72 32.24 8.02
N SER A 59 0.84 33.06 9.06
CA SER A 59 1.72 34.23 9.04
C SER A 59 3.20 33.83 9.03
N ILE A 60 3.99 34.46 8.16
CA ILE A 60 5.41 34.16 7.98
C ILE A 60 6.24 35.34 8.47
N PRO A 61 7.14 35.16 9.46
CA PRO A 61 8.08 36.19 9.89
C PRO A 61 9.05 36.62 8.76
N GLN A 62 9.43 37.90 8.76
CA GLN A 62 10.26 38.50 7.70
C GLN A 62 11.66 37.87 7.56
N HIS A 63 12.27 37.46 8.67
CA HIS A 63 13.63 36.89 8.72
C HIS A 63 13.64 35.47 9.29
N ILE A 64 13.10 34.53 8.54
CA ILE A 64 12.90 33.14 8.98
C ILE A 64 13.85 32.17 8.26
N LEU A 65 14.44 31.25 9.02
CA LEU A 65 15.27 30.17 8.50
C LEU A 65 14.39 29.08 7.85
N LYS A 66 14.95 28.33 6.89
CA LYS A 66 14.24 27.20 6.25
C LYS A 66 13.78 26.15 7.26
N SER A 67 14.59 25.86 8.27
CA SER A 67 14.25 24.93 9.35
C SER A 67 12.99 25.35 10.09
N GLU A 68 12.86 26.66 10.35
CA GLU A 68 11.73 27.22 11.07
C GLU A 68 10.46 27.26 10.21
N LEU A 69 10.59 27.53 8.91
CA LEU A 69 9.49 27.36 7.95
C LEU A 69 8.97 25.91 7.92
N LEU A 70 9.87 24.93 7.93
CA LEU A 70 9.50 23.51 7.96
C LEU A 70 8.87 23.11 9.30
N ARG A 71 9.31 23.69 10.42
CA ARG A 71 8.69 23.50 11.74
C ARG A 71 7.25 23.99 11.73
N LEU A 72 7.02 25.23 11.28
CA LEU A 72 5.67 25.81 11.15
C LEU A 72 4.78 24.97 10.24
N ALA A 73 5.32 24.52 9.10
CA ALA A 73 4.57 23.68 8.17
C ALA A 73 4.19 22.33 8.78
N LYS A 74 5.08 21.73 9.59
CA LYS A 74 4.82 20.46 10.30
C LYS A 74 3.76 20.62 11.37
N GLU A 75 3.76 21.73 12.12
CA GLU A 75 2.77 22.03 13.16
C GLU A 75 1.36 22.23 12.61
N HIS A 76 1.25 22.72 11.37
CA HIS A 76 -0.03 22.95 10.69
C HIS A 76 -0.34 21.88 9.65
N ALA A 77 0.43 20.79 9.60
CA ALA A 77 0.23 19.73 8.63
C ALA A 77 -1.10 19.02 8.89
N LYS A 78 -1.98 19.01 7.89
CA LYS A 78 -3.25 18.28 7.93
C LYS A 78 -3.02 16.77 7.80
N PRO A 79 -3.96 15.93 8.26
CA PRO A 79 -3.92 14.50 7.99
C PRO A 79 -3.77 14.19 6.50
N LYS A 80 -2.94 13.20 6.17
CA LYS A 80 -2.63 12.83 4.78
C LYS A 80 -3.88 12.25 4.10
N ILE A 81 -4.19 12.76 2.92
CA ILE A 81 -5.22 12.24 2.03
C ILE A 81 -4.52 11.45 0.93
N PHE A 82 -4.72 10.14 0.95
CA PHE A 82 -4.12 9.23 -0.03
C PHE A 82 -5.01 9.09 -1.27
N VAL A 83 -4.41 9.16 -2.45
CA VAL A 83 -5.10 8.98 -3.74
C VAL A 83 -5.85 7.64 -3.75
N MET A 84 -5.20 6.56 -3.30
CA MET A 84 -5.81 5.22 -3.29
C MET A 84 -7.04 5.15 -2.40
N ASN A 85 -6.98 5.75 -1.21
CA ASN A 85 -8.10 5.74 -0.28
C ASN A 85 -9.33 6.39 -0.92
N GLN A 86 -9.16 7.56 -1.53
CA GLN A 86 -10.25 8.26 -2.20
C GLN A 86 -10.87 7.45 -3.33
N VAL A 87 -10.05 6.75 -4.13
CA VAL A 87 -10.55 5.90 -5.21
C VAL A 87 -11.27 4.67 -4.68
N ILE A 88 -10.76 4.03 -3.63
CA ILE A 88 -11.36 2.81 -3.08
C ILE A 88 -12.67 3.14 -2.35
N GLU A 89 -12.66 4.21 -1.56
CA GLU A 89 -13.82 4.72 -0.82
C GLU A 89 -14.94 5.19 -1.77
N SER A 90 -14.60 5.79 -2.92
CA SER A 90 -15.61 6.21 -3.90
C SER A 90 -16.37 5.04 -4.55
N TYR A 91 -15.85 3.81 -4.43
CA TYR A 91 -16.51 2.58 -4.89
C TYR A 91 -17.24 1.86 -3.73
N GLY A 92 -17.30 2.46 -2.54
CA GLY A 92 -18.00 1.89 -1.38
C GLY A 92 -17.16 0.87 -0.57
N HIS A 93 -15.85 0.85 -0.77
CA HIS A 93 -14.93 -0.03 -0.03
C HIS A 93 -14.12 0.74 1.01
N GLN A 94 -13.50 0.02 1.95
CA GLN A 94 -12.64 0.61 2.98
C GLN A 94 -11.17 0.25 2.72
N VAL A 95 -10.25 1.08 3.22
CA VAL A 95 -8.81 0.82 3.13
C VAL A 95 -8.23 0.54 4.50
N LEU A 96 -7.51 -0.57 4.62
CA LEU A 96 -6.65 -0.89 5.75
C LEU A 96 -5.19 -0.85 5.30
N ARG A 97 -4.36 -0.03 5.96
CA ARG A 97 -2.92 0.04 5.66
C ARG A 97 -2.14 -0.74 6.68
N LEU A 98 -1.23 -1.58 6.19
CA LEU A 98 -0.33 -2.32 7.06
C LEU A 98 0.71 -1.39 7.71
N PRO A 99 1.14 -1.67 8.95
CA PRO A 99 2.29 -0.98 9.54
C PRO A 99 3.56 -1.12 8.67
N PRO A 100 4.42 -0.09 8.59
CA PRO A 100 5.68 -0.17 7.85
C PRO A 100 6.57 -1.30 8.33
N TYR A 101 7.22 -2.02 7.42
CA TYR A 101 8.14 -3.13 7.70
C TYR A 101 7.52 -4.35 8.42
N HIS A 102 6.19 -4.50 8.39
CA HIS A 102 5.49 -5.62 9.01
C HIS A 102 4.79 -6.53 7.97
N CYS A 103 5.55 -7.05 7.01
CA CYS A 103 5.03 -7.95 5.96
C CYS A 103 4.40 -9.24 6.51
N GLN A 104 4.78 -9.68 7.71
CA GLN A 104 4.18 -10.82 8.42
C GLN A 104 2.68 -10.68 8.71
N PHE A 105 2.13 -9.46 8.64
CA PHE A 105 0.68 -9.21 8.76
C PHE A 105 -0.03 -9.20 7.41
N ASN A 106 0.67 -9.45 6.31
CA ASN A 106 0.11 -9.48 4.97
C ASN A 106 -0.12 -10.94 4.51
N PRO A 107 -1.36 -11.44 4.46
CA PRO A 107 -1.63 -12.83 4.09
C PRO A 107 -1.12 -13.21 2.70
N ILE A 108 -1.05 -12.24 1.77
CA ILE A 108 -0.59 -12.48 0.40
C ILE A 108 0.87 -12.92 0.33
N GLU A 109 1.70 -12.55 1.33
CA GLU A 109 3.11 -12.95 1.39
C GLU A 109 3.25 -14.46 1.59
N TYR A 110 2.36 -15.06 2.39
CA TYR A 110 2.32 -16.51 2.58
C TYR A 110 1.85 -17.22 1.31
N ILE A 111 0.83 -16.68 0.64
CA ILE A 111 0.34 -17.22 -0.63
C ILE A 111 1.44 -17.19 -1.69
N TRP A 112 2.11 -16.06 -1.85
CA TRP A 112 3.24 -15.94 -2.78
C TRP A 112 4.40 -16.84 -2.39
N GLY A 113 4.70 -16.99 -1.10
CA GLY A 113 5.72 -17.92 -0.61
C GLY A 113 5.45 -19.35 -1.09
N THR A 114 4.22 -19.84 -0.89
CA THR A 114 3.82 -21.18 -1.33
C THR A 114 3.79 -21.31 -2.85
N ALA A 115 3.25 -20.32 -3.57
CA ALA A 115 3.19 -20.37 -5.03
C ALA A 115 4.60 -20.36 -5.66
N LYS A 116 5.51 -19.51 -5.17
CA LYS A 116 6.91 -19.49 -5.63
C LYS A 116 7.62 -20.81 -5.36
N GLN A 117 7.45 -21.38 -4.17
CA GLN A 117 8.02 -22.69 -3.84
C GLN A 117 7.52 -23.78 -4.80
N TYR A 118 6.23 -23.78 -5.14
CA TYR A 118 5.71 -24.71 -6.15
C TYR A 118 6.37 -24.46 -7.50
N TYR A 119 6.36 -23.22 -7.97
CA TYR A 119 6.94 -22.85 -9.26
C TYR A 119 8.41 -23.29 -9.37
N ASP A 120 9.23 -22.96 -8.37
CA ASP A 120 10.67 -23.28 -8.35
C ASP A 120 10.93 -24.79 -8.39
N ASN A 121 10.04 -25.60 -7.79
CA ASN A 121 10.13 -27.06 -7.78
C ASN A 121 9.65 -27.72 -9.09
N HIS A 122 8.88 -27.00 -9.92
CA HIS A 122 8.20 -27.56 -11.10
C HIS A 122 8.60 -26.89 -12.42
N ILE A 123 9.39 -25.83 -12.40
CA ILE A 123 9.90 -25.19 -13.62
C ILE A 123 11.03 -26.03 -14.26
N GLY A 124 11.05 -26.09 -15.59
CA GLY A 124 12.12 -26.71 -16.38
C GLY A 124 11.77 -28.02 -17.10
N PRO A 125 10.94 -28.94 -16.57
CA PRO A 125 10.60 -30.20 -17.25
C PRO A 125 10.04 -30.04 -18.67
N ASN A 126 9.26 -28.97 -18.91
CA ASN A 126 8.68 -28.64 -20.22
C ASN A 126 9.46 -27.52 -20.95
N GLY A 127 10.70 -27.23 -20.52
CA GLY A 127 11.49 -26.11 -21.01
C GLY A 127 11.10 -24.77 -20.40
N TYR A 128 11.54 -23.68 -21.05
CA TYR A 128 11.41 -22.30 -20.57
C TYR A 128 10.71 -21.40 -21.61
N THR A 129 9.82 -21.96 -22.42
CA THR A 129 8.98 -21.13 -23.30
C THR A 129 8.00 -20.32 -22.48
N ASP A 130 7.49 -19.22 -23.04
CA ASP A 130 6.50 -18.37 -22.36
C ASP A 130 5.26 -19.18 -21.95
N GLU A 131 4.82 -20.12 -22.79
CA GLU A 131 3.69 -21.01 -22.50
C GLU A 131 4.00 -21.95 -21.33
N ALA A 132 5.19 -22.58 -21.32
CA ALA A 132 5.58 -23.50 -20.24
C ALA A 132 5.70 -22.77 -18.90
N VAL A 133 6.29 -21.57 -18.91
CA VAL A 133 6.39 -20.71 -17.73
C VAL A 133 4.99 -20.29 -17.25
N TRP A 134 4.10 -19.93 -18.19
CA TRP A 134 2.75 -19.49 -17.87
C TRP A 134 1.89 -20.61 -17.26
N GLU A 135 1.92 -21.82 -17.84
CA GLU A 135 1.17 -22.96 -17.28
C GLU A 135 1.70 -23.34 -15.89
N THR A 136 3.02 -23.32 -15.68
CA THR A 136 3.61 -23.56 -14.34
C THR A 136 3.11 -22.55 -13.31
N TRP A 137 3.03 -21.27 -13.68
CA TRP A 137 2.45 -20.23 -12.80
C TRP A 137 0.95 -20.43 -12.57
N ARG A 138 0.20 -20.87 -13.58
CA ARG A 138 -1.24 -21.16 -13.43
C ARG A 138 -1.46 -22.27 -12.40
N GLU A 139 -0.68 -23.33 -12.47
CA GLU A 139 -0.70 -24.42 -11.48
C GLU A 139 -0.28 -23.92 -10.10
N ALA A 140 0.83 -23.17 -10.00
CA ALA A 140 1.32 -22.62 -8.73
C ALA A 140 0.26 -21.74 -8.04
N LEU A 141 -0.45 -20.92 -8.81
CA LEU A 141 -1.50 -20.04 -8.29
C LEU A 141 -2.79 -20.79 -7.94
N SER A 142 -3.03 -21.98 -8.51
CA SER A 142 -4.19 -22.82 -8.16
C SER A 142 -4.16 -23.28 -6.70
N ILE A 143 -2.99 -23.25 -6.05
CA ILE A 143 -2.81 -23.57 -4.62
C ILE A 143 -3.51 -22.54 -3.72
N ALA A 144 -3.77 -21.33 -4.22
CA ALA A 144 -4.40 -20.24 -3.46
C ALA A 144 -5.93 -20.44 -3.33
N THR A 145 -6.34 -21.61 -2.83
CA THR A 145 -7.75 -21.96 -2.59
C THR A 145 -8.33 -21.12 -1.44
N PRO A 146 -9.67 -21.01 -1.33
CA PRO A 146 -10.31 -20.32 -0.21
C PRO A 146 -9.87 -20.84 1.17
N GLU A 147 -9.59 -22.15 1.29
CA GLU A 147 -9.10 -22.73 2.54
C GLU A 147 -7.67 -22.28 2.87
N VAL A 148 -6.78 -22.28 1.88
CA VAL A 148 -5.40 -21.80 2.06
C VAL A 148 -5.39 -20.33 2.45
N TRP A 149 -6.21 -19.49 1.78
CA TRP A 149 -6.39 -18.08 2.16
C TRP A 149 -6.86 -17.92 3.61
N ARG A 150 -7.89 -18.66 4.03
CA ARG A 150 -8.36 -18.63 5.44
C ARG A 150 -7.26 -18.99 6.43
N ASN A 151 -6.47 -20.02 6.13
CA ASN A 151 -5.36 -20.43 6.98
C ASN A 151 -4.25 -19.36 7.07
N CYS A 152 -3.94 -18.68 5.97
CA CYS A 152 -2.98 -17.57 5.96
C CYS A 152 -3.48 -16.38 6.76
N ILE A 153 -4.76 -16.00 6.61
CA ILE A 153 -5.38 -14.92 7.40
C ILE A 153 -5.32 -15.26 8.90
N TYR A 154 -5.71 -16.48 9.28
CA TYR A 154 -5.68 -16.93 10.67
C TYR A 154 -4.28 -16.88 11.30
N LYS A 155 -3.22 -17.18 10.52
CA LYS A 155 -1.84 -17.01 10.98
C LYS A 155 -1.51 -15.54 11.29
N CYS A 156 -1.90 -14.62 10.41
CA CYS A 156 -1.73 -13.18 10.64
C CYS A 156 -2.48 -12.71 11.88
N GLU A 157 -3.74 -13.12 12.06
CA GLU A 157 -4.54 -12.77 13.25
C GLU A 157 -3.91 -13.27 14.55
N LYS A 158 -3.41 -14.51 14.57
CA LYS A 158 -2.67 -15.05 15.74
C LYS A 158 -1.42 -14.24 16.06
N LEU A 159 -0.66 -13.83 15.05
CA LEU A 159 0.53 -13.00 15.25
C LEU A 159 0.16 -11.63 15.83
N ILE A 160 -0.90 -11.02 15.33
CA ILE A 160 -1.41 -9.74 15.83
C ILE A 160 -1.87 -9.89 17.29
N GLY A 161 -2.65 -10.92 17.62
CA GLY A 161 -3.14 -11.17 18.98
C GLY A 161 -2.00 -11.28 20.00
N ARG A 162 -0.95 -12.06 19.69
CA ARG A 162 0.22 -12.22 20.57
C ARG A 162 0.93 -10.89 20.86
N LEU A 163 1.01 -10.00 19.86
CA LEU A 163 1.65 -8.69 20.02
C LEU A 163 0.82 -7.71 20.85
N VAL A 164 -0.50 -7.82 20.79
CA VAL A 164 -1.40 -7.03 21.63
C VAL A 164 -1.29 -7.49 23.08
N ASP A 165 -1.27 -8.81 23.30
CA ASP A 165 -1.17 -9.38 24.64
C ASP A 165 0.19 -9.15 25.29
N SER A 166 1.29 -9.15 24.52
CA SER A 166 2.63 -8.86 25.05
C SER A 166 2.86 -7.41 25.48
N ARG A 167 1.91 -6.51 25.19
CA ARG A 167 1.97 -5.08 25.55
C ARG A 167 1.10 -4.73 26.76
N LYS A 168 0.37 -5.69 27.31
CA LYS A 168 -0.35 -5.58 28.59
C LYS A 168 0.53 -6.08 29.72
#